data_AF-A0A2N1DS72-F1
#
_entry.id   AF-A0A2N1DS72-F1
#
_cell.length_a   1.000
_cell.length_b   1.000
_cell.length_c   1.000
_cell.angle_alpha   90.00
_cell.angle_beta   90.00
_cell.angle_gamma   90.00
#
_symmetry.space_group_name_H-M   'P 1'
#
loop_
_entity.id
_entity.type
_entity.pdbx_description
1 polymer ?
#
loop_
_entity_poly.entity_id
_entity_poly.type
_entity_poly.pdbx_seq_one_letter_code
_entity_poly.pdbx_strand_id
1 'polypeptide(L)'
;MANVSAAPNESILVGRVIRLEKQANGKTEMQLKIEEVECIYGPCFSEKDQEITCFTFQDTKHVIVGSRIKAKVEYIGGPHHGQYQLLKIDE
;
A
#
# COMPACT_ATOMS: atom_id res chain seq x y z
N MET A 1 20.53 -22.47 -9.25
CA MET A 1 19.32 -21.88 -8.64
C MET A 1 19.54 -20.38 -8.62
N ALA A 2 18.91 -19.66 -9.54
CA ALA A 2 19.02 -18.20 -9.57
C ALA A 2 18.29 -17.66 -8.34
N ASN A 3 19.04 -17.06 -7.41
CA ASN A 3 18.47 -16.15 -6.42
C ASN A 3 17.87 -14.97 -7.20
N VAL A 4 16.64 -15.15 -7.68
CA VAL A 4 15.83 -14.04 -8.16
C VAL A 4 15.41 -13.31 -6.90
N SER A 5 16.29 -12.45 -6.40
CA SER A 5 15.85 -11.32 -5.59
C SER A 5 14.95 -10.53 -6.51
N ALA A 6 13.64 -10.72 -6.42
CA ALA A 6 12.72 -9.79 -7.04
C ALA A 6 13.13 -8.41 -6.53
N ALA A 7 13.56 -7.55 -7.45
CA ALA A 7 13.88 -6.18 -7.13
C ALA A 7 12.64 -5.59 -6.44
N PRO A 8 12.75 -4.99 -5.24
CA PRO A 8 11.58 -4.47 -4.56
C PRO A 8 10.88 -3.44 -5.45
N ASN A 9 9.55 -3.40 -5.45
CA ASN A 9 8.80 -2.43 -6.25
C ASN A 9 8.26 -1.38 -5.29
N GLU A 10 9.14 -0.46 -4.88
CA GLU A 10 8.84 0.51 -3.83
C GLU A 10 8.34 1.82 -4.41
N SER A 11 7.28 2.35 -3.79
CA SER A 11 6.76 3.68 -4.08
C SER A 11 6.29 4.36 -2.80
N ILE A 12 6.22 5.68 -2.83
CA ILE A 12 5.50 6.47 -1.83
C ILE A 12 4.15 6.82 -2.44
N LEU A 13 3.08 6.51 -1.72
CA LEU A 13 1.72 6.84 -2.09
C LEU A 13 1.16 7.86 -1.13
N VAL A 14 0.49 8.87 -1.68
CA VAL A 14 -0.41 9.72 -0.91
C VAL A 14 -1.81 9.40 -1.35
N GLY A 15 -2.68 9.08 -0.40
CA GLY A 15 -4.04 8.67 -0.75
C GLY A 15 -5.00 8.76 0.42
N ARG A 16 -6.28 8.63 0.09
CA ARG A 16 -7.37 8.65 1.05
C ARG A 16 -7.83 7.24 1.36
N VAL A 17 -7.99 6.93 2.64
CA VAL A 17 -8.53 5.66 3.11
C VAL A 17 -10.03 5.63 2.79
N ILE A 18 -10.44 4.71 1.92
CA ILE A 18 -11.86 4.52 1.57
C ILE A 18 -12.47 3.31 2.26
N ARG A 19 -11.64 2.32 2.63
CA ARG A 19 -12.04 1.17 3.45
C ARG A 19 -10.91 0.74 4.36
N LEU A 20 -11.27 0.28 5.56
CA LEU A 20 -10.36 -0.24 6.57
C LEU A 20 -10.98 -1.51 7.18
N GLU A 21 -10.24 -2.61 7.19
CA GLU A 21 -10.67 -3.87 7.76
C GLU A 21 -9.56 -4.48 8.61
N LYS A 22 -9.81 -4.61 9.92
CA LYS A 22 -8.87 -5.23 10.86
C LYS A 22 -9.17 -6.72 10.96
N GLN A 23 -8.17 -7.55 10.66
CA GLN A 23 -8.29 -9.00 10.73
C GLN A 23 -7.74 -9.52 12.06
N ALA A 24 -8.23 -10.68 12.50
CA ALA A 24 -7.86 -11.29 13.78
C ALA A 24 -6.37 -11.70 13.88
N ASN A 25 -5.68 -11.83 12.73
CA ASN A 25 -4.25 -12.15 12.65
C ASN A 25 -3.33 -10.92 12.78
N GLY A 26 -3.87 -9.74 13.12
CA GLY A 26 -3.11 -8.49 13.21
C GLY A 26 -2.85 -7.80 11.87
N LYS A 27 -3.30 -8.39 10.75
CA LYS A 27 -3.30 -7.74 9.44
C LYS A 27 -4.40 -6.67 9.41
N THR A 28 -4.05 -5.46 9.00
CA THR A 28 -5.03 -4.44 8.63
C THR A 28 -5.03 -4.31 7.12
N GLU A 29 -6.17 -4.61 6.50
CA GLU A 29 -6.39 -4.40 5.08
C GLU A 29 -7.05 -3.04 4.85
N MET A 30 -6.60 -2.35 3.81
CA MET A 30 -6.99 -1.00 3.48
C MET A 30 -7.25 -0.90 1.98
N GLN A 31 -8.24 -0.10 1.64
CA GLN A 31 -8.42 0.35 0.26
C GLN A 31 -8.13 1.85 0.24
N LEU A 32 -7.24 2.26 -0.67
CA LEU A 32 -6.79 3.64 -0.81
C LEU A 32 -7.20 4.19 -2.16
N LYS A 33 -7.73 5.41 -2.18
CA LYS A 33 -7.83 6.22 -3.39
C LYS A 33 -6.55 7.04 -3.53
N ILE A 34 -5.78 6.78 -4.58
CA ILE A 34 -4.48 7.41 -4.78
C ILE A 34 -4.65 8.84 -5.27
N GLU A 35 -4.01 9.79 -4.59
CA GLU A 35 -3.95 11.21 -4.95
C GLU A 35 -2.61 11.55 -5.61
N GLU A 36 -1.51 10.97 -5.11
CA GLU A 36 -0.14 11.17 -5.61
C GLU A 36 0.68 9.87 -5.53
N VAL A 37 1.60 9.69 -6.49
CA VAL A 37 2.52 8.55 -6.57
C VAL A 37 3.93 9.06 -6.82
N GLU A 38 4.88 8.57 -6.03
CA GLU A 38 6.32 8.80 -6.22
C GLU A 38 7.04 7.44 -6.26
N CYS A 39 7.67 7.12 -7.39
CA CYS A 39 8.40 5.86 -7.55
C CYS A 39 9.77 5.95 -6.90
N ILE A 40 10.07 5.03 -5.99
CA ILE A 40 11.35 4.97 -5.28
C ILE A 40 12.29 3.98 -5.98
N TYR A 41 11.80 2.76 -6.22
CA TYR A 41 12.61 1.69 -6.80
C TYR A 41 11.75 0.70 -7.59
N GLY A 42 12.23 0.31 -8.78
CA GLY A 42 11.47 -0.55 -9.69
C GLY A 42 10.29 0.17 -10.39
N PRO A 43 9.52 -0.57 -11.20
CA PRO A 43 8.28 -0.06 -11.80
C PRO A 43 7.22 0.28 -10.74
N CYS A 44 6.54 1.41 -10.93
CA CYS A 44 5.30 1.72 -10.23
C CYS A 44 4.12 1.05 -10.92
N PHE A 45 3.28 0.38 -10.14
CA PHE A 45 2.05 -0.26 -10.62
C PHE A 45 0.77 0.47 -10.17
N SER A 46 0.94 1.64 -9.56
CA SER A 46 -0.14 2.50 -9.10
C SER A 46 -0.13 3.84 -9.83
N GLU A 47 -1.32 4.36 -10.08
CA GLU A 47 -1.53 5.63 -10.76
C GLU A 47 -2.41 6.56 -9.94
N LYS A 48 -2.35 7.86 -10.23
CA LYS A 48 -3.26 8.84 -9.65
C LYS A 48 -4.71 8.49 -9.98
N ASP A 49 -5.61 8.74 -9.03
CA ASP A 49 -7.04 8.43 -9.09
C ASP A 49 -7.37 6.93 -9.14
N GLN A 50 -6.38 6.05 -9.06
CA GLN A 50 -6.60 4.61 -8.92
C GLN A 50 -7.04 4.26 -7.51
N GLU A 51 -7.86 3.21 -7.39
CA GLU A 51 -8.12 2.54 -6.11
C GLU A 51 -7.25 1.30 -6.00
N ILE A 52 -6.51 1.18 -4.90
CA ILE A 52 -5.66 0.03 -4.63
C ILE A 52 -6.09 -0.66 -3.35
N THR A 53 -5.88 -1.98 -3.31
CA THR A 53 -6.00 -2.77 -2.09
C THR A 53 -4.60 -3.01 -1.54
N CYS A 54 -4.45 -2.74 -0.26
CA CYS A 54 -3.19 -2.79 0.42
C CYS A 54 -3.34 -3.32 1.84
N PHE A 55 -2.25 -3.74 2.46
CA PHE A 55 -2.29 -4.19 3.85
C PHE A 55 -1.06 -3.77 4.63
N THR A 56 -1.19 -3.76 5.95
CA THR A 56 -0.08 -3.58 6.87
C THR A 56 -0.23 -4.48 8.09
N PHE A 57 0.90 -4.76 8.73
CA PHE A 57 0.96 -5.32 10.08
C PHE A 57 1.38 -4.26 11.12
N GLN A 58 1.54 -3.00 10.69
CA GLN A 58 1.85 -1.88 11.58
C GLN A 58 0.62 -1.43 12.36
N ASP A 59 0.86 -0.74 13.47
CA ASP A 59 -0.20 -0.13 14.26
C ASP A 59 -0.87 0.99 13.46
N THR A 60 -2.19 0.91 13.29
CA THR A 60 -3.03 1.83 12.53
C THR A 60 -4.10 2.47 13.43
N LYS A 61 -3.77 2.71 14.70
CA LYS A 61 -4.73 3.25 15.68
C LYS A 61 -5.35 4.59 15.28
N HIS A 62 -4.61 5.47 14.61
CA HIS A 62 -5.08 6.81 14.24
C HIS A 62 -5.57 6.89 12.79
N VAL A 63 -5.36 5.84 11.99
CA VAL A 63 -5.91 5.73 10.63
C VAL A 63 -7.39 5.34 10.68
N ILE A 64 -8.24 6.19 10.10
CA ILE A 64 -9.68 5.95 9.95
C ILE A 64 -10.09 6.09 8.49
N VAL A 65 -11.29 5.61 8.16
CA VAL A 65 -11.89 5.87 6.85
C VAL A 65 -12.06 7.39 6.67
N GLY A 66 -11.61 7.90 5.53
CA GLY A 66 -11.55 9.33 5.22
C GLY A 66 -10.19 9.98 5.51
N SER A 67 -9.31 9.35 6.30
CA SER A 67 -7.95 9.87 6.53
C SER A 67 -7.17 9.96 5.23
N ARG A 68 -6.41 11.04 5.08
CA ARG A 68 -5.36 11.16 4.06
C ARG A 68 -4.06 10.66 4.69
N ILE A 69 -3.40 9.70 4.07
CA ILE A 69 -2.14 9.14 4.56
C ILE A 69 -1.05 9.26 3.50
N LYS A 70 0.20 9.40 3.95
CA LYS A 70 1.38 9.19 3.12
C LYS A 70 2.05 7.89 3.55
N ALA A 71 2.23 6.95 2.64
CA ALA A 71 2.78 5.65 2.99
C ALA A 71 3.86 5.21 2.01
N LYS A 72 4.94 4.62 2.54
CA LYS A 72 5.87 3.83 1.74
C LYS A 72 5.25 2.46 1.53
N VAL A 73 5.13 2.04 0.28
CA VAL A 73 4.55 0.76 -0.10
C VAL A 73 5.50 -0.05 -0.97
N GLU A 74 5.33 -1.36 -0.92
CA GLU A 74 5.92 -2.30 -1.85
C GLU A 74 4.81 -3.04 -2.61
N TYR A 75 4.93 -3.08 -3.94
CA TYR A 75 4.08 -3.92 -4.77
C TYR A 75 4.58 -5.36 -4.71
N ILE A 76 3.76 -6.25 -4.16
CA ILE A 76 4.09 -7.66 -3.96
C ILE A 76 3.50 -8.57 -5.04
N GLY A 77 2.79 -8.00 -6.03
CA GLY A 77 2.03 -8.77 -7.00
C GLY A 77 0.71 -9.31 -6.44
N GLY A 78 -0.02 -10.07 -7.23
CA GLY A 78 -1.28 -10.69 -6.82
C GLY A 78 -2.28 -10.82 -7.97
N PRO A 79 -3.24 -11.75 -7.88
CA PRO A 79 -4.30 -11.86 -8.87
C PRO A 79 -5.25 -10.67 -8.77
N HIS A 80 -5.66 -10.11 -9.92
CA HIS A 80 -6.60 -8.98 -10.06
C HIS A 80 -6.13 -7.66 -9.41
N HIS A 81 -5.48 -6.80 -10.20
CA HIS A 81 -5.03 -5.44 -9.83
C HIS A 81 -3.86 -5.33 -8.83
N GLY A 82 -3.35 -6.48 -8.37
CA GLY A 82 -2.14 -6.60 -7.57
C GLY A 82 -2.29 -6.07 -6.14
N GLN A 83 -1.43 -6.57 -5.23
CA GLN A 83 -1.51 -6.26 -3.81
C GLN A 83 -0.29 -5.43 -3.38
N TYR A 84 -0.52 -4.51 -2.45
CA TYR A 84 0.51 -3.63 -1.89
C TYR A 84 0.68 -3.89 -0.40
N GLN A 85 1.93 -3.95 0.05
CA GLN A 85 2.25 -3.96 1.48
C GLN A 85 2.70 -2.56 1.89
N LEU A 86 2.07 -1.98 2.91
CA LEU A 86 2.51 -0.72 3.50
C LEU A 86 3.66 -1.01 4.45
N LEU A 87 4.84 -0.52 4.08
CA LEU A 87 6.08 -0.65 4.83
C LEU A 87 6.26 0.44 5.87
N LYS A 88 5.61 1.60 5.70
CA LYS A 88 5.62 2.71 6.66
C LYS A 88 4.45 3.63 6.39
N ILE A 89 3.79 4.11 7.44
CA ILE A 89 2.73 5.12 7.38
C ILE A 89 3.22 6.38 8.08
N ASP A 90 3.17 7.50 7.38
CA ASP A 90 3.36 8.84 7.91
C ASP A 90 1.97 9.50 7.95
N GLU A 91 1.44 9.66 9.16
CA GLU A 91 0.10 10.18 9.48
C GLU A 91 0.05 11.71 9.54
#